data_AF-A0A3N7EYZ4-F1
#
_entry.id   AF-A0A3N7EYZ4-F1
#
_cell.length_a   1.000
_cell.length_b   1.000
_cell.length_c   1.000
_cell.angle_alpha   90.00
_cell.angle_beta   90.00
_cell.angle_gamma   90.00
#
_symmetry.space_group_name_H-M   'P 1'
#
loop_
_entity.id
_entity.type
_entity.pdbx_description
1 polymer ?
#
loop_
_entity_poly.entity_id
_entity_poly.type
_entity_poly.pdbx_seq_one_letter_code
_entity_poly.pdbx_strand_id
1 'polypeptide(L)'
;MRYHFNDAILEGGVPFNRAYGMTTFQYPGTDHRFNRVFNQAMPNHTPFIMKKILDIYEGFDGLEVLVDVGGGIGDTLNIITSKYPHIEGINYDMPHVLADAPS
;
A
#
# COMPACT_ATOMS: atom_id res chain seq x y z
N MET A 1 -9.99 -22.31 11.30
CA MET A 1 -9.80 -20.85 11.19
C MET A 1 -9.44 -20.34 12.59
N ARG A 2 -8.37 -19.55 12.74
CA ARG A 2 -7.91 -19.05 14.05
C ARG A 2 -8.56 -17.70 14.32
N TYR A 3 -9.46 -17.62 15.28
CA TYR A 3 -10.19 -16.40 15.62
C TYR A 3 -9.77 -15.91 17.00
N HIS A 4 -9.36 -14.65 17.10
CA HIS A 4 -8.84 -14.07 18.35
C HIS A 4 -9.45 -12.69 18.66
N PHE A 5 -10.66 -12.43 18.16
CA PHE A 5 -11.34 -11.15 18.39
C PHE A 5 -11.74 -10.98 19.86
N ASN A 6 -12.37 -12.01 20.47
CA ASN A 6 -12.72 -11.98 21.89
C ASN A 6 -11.48 -11.83 22.79
N ASP A 7 -10.43 -12.60 22.51
CA ASP A 7 -9.17 -12.50 23.26
C ASP A 7 -8.56 -11.10 23.17
N ALA A 8 -8.59 -10.47 21.98
CA ALA A 8 -8.09 -9.11 21.80
C ALA A 8 -8.92 -8.06 22.56
N ILE A 9 -10.23 -8.28 22.75
CA ILE A 9 -11.07 -7.40 23.57
C ILE A 9 -10.69 -7.52 25.05
N LEU A 10 -10.51 -8.76 25.53
CA LEU A 10 -10.30 -9.03 26.96
C LEU A 10 -8.87 -8.72 27.41
N GLU A 11 -7.88 -9.03 26.58
CA GLU A 11 -6.47 -9.03 26.95
C GLU A 11 -5.64 -7.99 26.16
N GLY A 12 -6.25 -7.31 25.20
CA GLY A 12 -5.56 -6.39 24.29
C GLY A 12 -4.76 -7.09 23.19
N GLY A 13 -4.15 -6.29 22.32
CA GLY A 13 -3.38 -6.76 21.16
C GLY A 13 -4.19 -6.83 19.87
N VAL A 14 -3.56 -7.32 18.80
CA VAL A 14 -4.16 -7.38 17.45
C VAL A 14 -4.61 -8.81 17.14
N PRO A 15 -5.90 -9.05 16.79
CA PRO A 15 -6.40 -10.39 16.50
C PRO A 15 -5.58 -11.15 15.44
N PHE A 16 -5.14 -10.45 14.40
CA PHE A 16 -4.31 -11.05 13.34
C PHE A 16 -2.96 -11.52 13.88
N ASN A 17 -2.28 -10.68 14.68
CA ASN A 17 -0.99 -11.03 15.28
C ASN A 17 -1.14 -12.23 16.23
N ARG A 18 -2.24 -12.32 16.98
CA ARG A 18 -2.55 -13.50 17.82
C ARG A 18 -2.75 -14.77 16.98
N ALA A 19 -3.40 -14.66 15.82
CA ALA A 19 -3.65 -15.79 14.92
C ALA A 19 -2.37 -16.32 14.25
N TYR A 20 -1.51 -15.40 13.79
CA TYR A 20 -0.41 -15.71 12.85
C TYR A 20 0.99 -15.44 13.42
N GLY A 21 1.10 -14.87 14.63
CA GLY A 21 2.38 -14.60 15.29
C GLY A 21 3.18 -13.45 14.69
N MET A 22 2.63 -12.73 13.73
CA MET A 22 3.28 -11.63 12.99
C MET A 22 2.26 -10.60 12.53
N THR A 23 2.72 -9.44 12.08
CA THR A 23 1.81 -8.37 11.62
C THR A 23 1.18 -8.71 10.27
N THR A 24 0.09 -8.00 9.94
CA THR A 24 -0.57 -8.06 8.63
C THR A 24 0.35 -7.63 7.48
N PHE A 25 1.43 -6.88 7.74
CA PHE A 25 2.40 -6.47 6.72
C PHE A 25 3.54 -7.49 6.55
N GLN A 26 3.86 -8.24 7.60
CA GLN A 26 4.89 -9.30 7.54
C GLN A 26 4.35 -10.59 6.93
N TYR A 27 3.09 -10.92 7.22
CA TYR A 27 2.46 -12.17 6.77
C TYR A 27 2.43 -12.36 5.24
N PRO A 28 2.15 -11.33 4.41
CA PRO A 28 2.27 -11.42 2.95
C PRO A 28 3.63 -11.94 2.48
N GLY A 29 4.73 -11.59 3.17
CA GLY A 29 6.07 -12.11 2.86
C GLY A 29 6.23 -13.62 3.09
N THR A 30 5.26 -14.30 3.72
CA THR A 30 5.28 -15.74 4.01
C THR A 30 4.28 -16.54 3.19
N ASP A 31 3.24 -15.90 2.64
CA ASP A 31 2.17 -16.53 1.85
C ASP A 31 1.97 -15.75 0.55
N HIS A 32 2.58 -16.23 -0.54
CA HIS A 32 2.49 -15.61 -1.86
C HIS A 32 1.07 -15.46 -2.38
N ARG A 33 0.17 -16.39 -2.05
CA ARG A 33 -1.24 -16.32 -2.50
C ARG A 33 -1.93 -15.17 -1.77
N PHE A 34 -1.69 -15.02 -0.46
CA PHE A 34 -2.21 -13.90 0.30
C PHE A 34 -1.59 -12.57 -0.16
N ASN A 35 -0.28 -12.53 -0.41
CA ASN A 35 0.43 -11.36 -0.93
C ASN A 35 -0.23 -10.81 -2.19
N ARG A 36 -0.44 -11.68 -3.18
CA ARG A 36 -1.03 -11.27 -4.46
C ARG A 36 -2.43 -10.70 -4.28
N VAL A 37 -3.27 -11.33 -3.46
CA VAL A 37 -4.62 -10.82 -3.18
C VAL A 37 -4.55 -9.48 -2.46
N PHE A 38 -3.65 -9.34 -1.48
CA PHE A 38 -3.48 -8.09 -0.74
C PHE A 38 -3.02 -6.95 -1.66
N ASN A 39 -1.93 -7.17 -2.43
CA ASN A 39 -1.35 -6.19 -3.34
C ASN A 39 -2.33 -5.77 -4.45
N GLN A 40 -3.16 -6.69 -4.94
CA GLN A 40 -4.22 -6.36 -5.91
C GLN A 40 -5.43 -5.67 -5.29
N ALA A 41 -5.72 -5.92 -4.01
CA ALA A 41 -6.88 -5.33 -3.34
C ALA A 41 -6.65 -3.88 -2.94
N MET A 42 -5.44 -3.53 -2.48
CA MET A 42 -5.11 -2.18 -1.98
C MET A 42 -5.39 -1.06 -2.99
N PRO A 43 -5.01 -1.16 -4.28
CA PRO A 43 -5.19 -0.05 -5.21
C PRO A 43 -6.61 0.13 -5.74
N ASN A 44 -7.55 -0.77 -5.44
CA ASN A 44 -8.90 -0.75 -6.03
C ASN A 44 -9.64 0.59 -5.89
N HIS A 45 -9.41 1.32 -4.78
CA HIS A 45 -10.04 2.62 -4.55
C HIS A 45 -9.11 3.81 -4.88
N THR A 46 -7.82 3.57 -5.07
CA THR A 46 -6.78 4.59 -5.28
C THR A 46 -7.09 5.51 -6.47
N PRO A 47 -7.45 5.01 -7.67
CA PRO A 47 -7.73 5.89 -8.81
C PRO A 47 -8.85 6.89 -8.58
N PHE A 48 -9.88 6.52 -7.82
CA PHE A 48 -11.01 7.41 -7.54
C PHE A 48 -10.62 8.54 -6.60
N ILE A 49 -9.91 8.20 -5.51
CA ILE A 49 -9.48 9.17 -4.50
C ILE A 49 -8.40 10.09 -5.07
N MET A 50 -7.39 9.54 -5.75
CA MET A 50 -6.29 10.33 -6.28
C MET A 50 -6.73 11.31 -7.36
N LYS A 51 -7.69 10.95 -8.21
CA LYS A 51 -8.27 11.91 -9.16
C LYS A 51 -8.85 13.12 -8.45
N LYS A 52 -9.59 12.91 -7.35
CA LYS A 52 -10.15 14.01 -6.55
C LYS A 52 -9.11 14.85 -5.85
N ILE A 53 -8.04 14.23 -5.34
CA ILE A 53 -6.91 14.96 -4.76
C ILE A 53 -6.27 15.85 -5.84
N LEU A 54 -5.97 15.29 -7.01
CA LEU A 54 -5.36 16.02 -8.10
C LEU A 54 -6.25 17.14 -8.66
N ASP A 55 -7.58 17.10 -8.47
CA ASP A 55 -8.47 18.20 -8.88
C ASP A 55 -8.31 19.46 -8.01
N ILE A 56 -7.88 19.32 -6.75
CA ILE A 56 -7.92 20.43 -5.76
C ILE A 56 -6.59 20.72 -5.07
N TYR A 57 -5.63 19.80 -5.13
CA TYR A 57 -4.35 19.92 -4.46
C TYR A 57 -3.25 20.27 -5.46
N GLU A 58 -2.66 21.44 -5.28
CA GLU A 58 -1.58 21.98 -6.14
C GLU A 58 -0.19 21.74 -5.56
N GLY A 59 -0.05 21.06 -4.40
CA GLY A 59 1.25 20.91 -3.74
C GLY A 59 2.24 19.96 -4.45
N PHE A 60 1.85 19.39 -5.59
CA PHE A 60 2.76 18.66 -6.48
C PHE A 60 3.44 19.59 -7.51
N ASP A 61 2.95 20.81 -7.68
CA ASP A 61 3.47 21.75 -8.68
C ASP A 61 4.91 22.16 -8.35
N GLY A 62 5.82 22.02 -9.32
CA GLY A 62 7.21 22.41 -9.18
C GLY A 62 8.09 21.43 -8.40
N LEU A 63 7.56 20.26 -8.01
CA LEU A 63 8.39 19.19 -7.47
C LEU A 63 9.29 18.61 -8.57
N GLU A 64 10.54 18.32 -8.21
CA GLU A 64 11.46 17.61 -9.10
C GLU A 64 11.45 16.11 -8.81
N VAL A 65 11.40 15.73 -7.53
CA VAL A 65 11.44 14.33 -7.08
C VAL A 65 10.33 14.08 -6.06
N LEU A 66 9.60 12.97 -6.22
CA LEU A 66 8.57 12.52 -5.30
C LEU A 66 8.83 11.07 -4.89
N VAL A 67 8.89 10.82 -3.58
CA VAL A 67 9.01 9.48 -3.01
C VAL A 67 7.67 9.07 -2.38
N ASP A 68 7.07 7.99 -2.88
CA ASP A 68 5.86 7.38 -2.33
C ASP A 68 6.25 6.26 -1.36
N VAL A 69 6.22 6.53 -0.06
CA VAL A 69 6.63 5.61 1.00
C VAL A 69 5.45 4.75 1.44
N GLY A 70 5.56 3.44 1.30
CA GLY A 70 4.43 2.53 1.42
C GLY A 70 3.50 2.58 0.20
N GLY A 71 4.05 2.92 -0.97
CA GLY A 71 3.30 3.12 -2.22
C GLY A 71 2.76 1.83 -2.85
N GLY A 72 2.99 0.67 -2.23
CA GLY A 72 2.51 -0.61 -2.70
C GLY A 72 3.09 -0.97 -4.07
N ILE A 73 2.20 -1.37 -4.98
CA ILE A 73 2.57 -1.66 -6.37
C ILE A 73 2.63 -0.40 -7.27
N GLY A 74 2.52 0.80 -6.69
CA GLY A 74 2.87 2.06 -7.37
C GLY A 74 1.73 2.81 -8.06
N ASP A 75 0.46 2.41 -7.87
CA ASP A 75 -0.69 3.06 -8.53
C ASP A 75 -0.80 4.56 -8.22
N THR A 76 -0.62 4.95 -6.96
CA THR A 76 -0.70 6.35 -6.52
C THR A 76 0.34 7.20 -7.24
N LEU A 77 1.61 6.78 -7.17
CA LEU A 77 2.72 7.48 -7.80
C LEU A 77 2.54 7.57 -9.32
N ASN A 78 2.11 6.47 -9.96
CA ASN A 78 1.83 6.45 -11.41
C ASN A 78 0.74 7.48 -11.79
N ILE A 79 -0.31 7.63 -10.99
CA ILE A 79 -1.37 8.62 -11.24
C ILE A 79 -0.82 10.05 -11.13
N ILE A 80 0.04 10.32 -10.14
CA ILE A 80 0.64 11.64 -9.93
C ILE A 80 1.59 11.98 -11.09
N THR A 81 2.55 11.10 -11.40
CA THR A 81 3.53 11.34 -12.46
C THR A 81 2.90 11.35 -13.85
N SER A 82 1.77 10.67 -14.06
CA SER A 82 0.98 10.80 -15.30
C SER A 82 0.42 12.21 -15.50
N LYS A 83 0.04 12.92 -14.43
CA LYS A 83 -0.38 14.33 -14.49
C LYS A 83 0.81 15.29 -14.52
N TYR A 84 1.89 14.94 -13.82
CA TYR A 84 3.09 15.75 -13.66
C TYR A 84 4.31 15.01 -14.22
N PRO A 85 4.47 14.95 -15.55
CA PRO A 85 5.51 14.13 -16.19
C PRO A 85 6.94 14.63 -15.95
N HIS A 86 7.11 15.81 -15.36
CA HIS A 86 8.41 16.36 -14.99
C HIS A 86 8.92 15.83 -13.64
N ILE A 87 8.04 15.23 -12.82
CA ILE A 87 8.41 14.69 -11.52
C ILE A 87 9.09 13.33 -11.72
N GLU A 88 10.29 13.17 -11.17
CA GLU A 88 10.92 11.87 -10.98
C GLU A 88 10.26 11.15 -9.80
N GLY A 89 9.53 10.07 -10.11
CA GLY A 89 8.84 9.26 -9.11
C GLY A 89 9.70 8.12 -8.57
N ILE A 90 9.75 7.96 -7.25
CA ILE A 90 10.37 6.82 -6.57
C ILE A 90 9.30 6.10 -5.74
N ASN A 91 8.92 4.88 -6.14
CA ASN A 91 8.05 4.03 -5.33
C ASN A 91 8.89 3.26 -4.31
N TYR A 92 8.56 3.36 -3.02
CA TYR A 92 9.31 2.72 -1.95
C TYR A 92 8.40 1.86 -1.07
N ASP A 93 8.63 0.54 -1.09
CA ASP A 93 7.89 -0.43 -0.29
C ASP A 93 8.78 -1.64 0.08
N MET A 94 8.22 -2.62 0.78
CA MET A 94 8.90 -3.86 1.13
C MET A 94 9.28 -4.66 -0.13
N PRO A 95 10.41 -5.39 -0.13
CA PRO A 95 10.88 -6.11 -1.32
C PRO A 95 9.85 -7.09 -1.92
N HIS A 96 9.06 -7.76 -1.08
CA HIS A 96 8.04 -8.72 -1.53
C HIS A 96 6.79 -8.06 -2.12
N VAL A 97 6.58 -6.77 -1.86
CA VAL A 97 5.51 -5.96 -2.48
C VAL A 97 6.00 -5.43 -3.81
N LEU A 98 7.21 -4.86 -3.85
CA LEU A 98 7.83 -4.35 -5.08
C LEU A 98 8.05 -5.44 -6.13
N ALA A 99 8.23 -6.70 -5.72
CA ALA A 99 8.30 -7.84 -6.64
C ALA A 99 7.01 -8.06 -7.45
N ASP A 100 5.86 -7.59 -6.96
CA ASP A 100 4.57 -7.64 -7.64
C ASP A 100 4.23 -6.33 -8.38
N ALA A 101 5.10 -5.31 -8.31
CA ALA A 101 4.89 -4.04 -8.99
C ALA A 101 5.10 -4.17 -10.52
N PRO A 102 4.37 -3.40 -11.34
CA PRO A 102 4.61 -3.34 -12.78
C PRO A 102 6.02 -2.85 -13.09
N SER A 103 6.61 -3.37 -14.17
CA SER A 103 7.90 -2.89 -14.71
C SER A 103 7.74 -1.62 -15.54
#